data_AF-A0A924GL35-F1
#
_entry.id   AF-A0A924GL35-F1
#
_cell.length_a   1.000
_cell.length_b   1.000
_cell.length_c   1.000
_cell.angle_alpha   90.00
_cell.angle_beta   90.00
_cell.angle_gamma   90.00
#
_symmetry.space_group_name_H-M   'P 1'
#
loop_
_entity.id
_entity.type
_entity.pdbx_description
1 polymer ?
#
loop_
_entity_poly.entity_id
_entity_poly.type
_entity_poly.pdbx_seq_one_letter_code
_entity_poly.pdbx_strand_id
1 'polypeptide(L)'
;MGLLRWRGRGSHRPGDRHGPLFPWGSWRPNQQDEHVDPAPEDDCRFQSVEEWFWLIESEEDEFEIAFAGARGIITSMPGCRGLSLSRSIESPSTYLLLVEWEYLDDHTIGFRQSEQYQEWRTLLHHFYEPFPLVEHYQTVL
;
A
#
# COMPACT_ATOMS: atom_id res chain seq x y z
N MET A 1 -29.71 -5.47 -27.52
CA MET A 1 -31.16 -5.69 -27.29
C MET A 1 -31.33 -6.91 -26.39
N GLY A 2 -31.99 -6.75 -25.24
CA GLY A 2 -32.28 -7.86 -24.32
C GLY A 2 -32.39 -7.44 -22.85
N LEU A 3 -33.42 -6.65 -22.50
CA LEU A 3 -33.90 -6.53 -21.11
C LEU A 3 -34.46 -7.88 -20.66
N LEU A 4 -34.17 -8.32 -19.45
CA LEU A 4 -35.06 -9.11 -18.56
C LEU A 4 -34.27 -9.39 -17.27
N ARG A 5 -34.79 -9.36 -16.04
CA ARG A 5 -36.04 -8.90 -15.43
C ARG A 5 -35.81 -9.03 -13.93
N TRP A 6 -36.11 -8.02 -13.14
CA TRP A 6 -36.21 -8.14 -11.68
C TRP A 6 -37.64 -8.54 -11.31
N ARG A 7 -37.80 -9.59 -10.50
CA ARG A 7 -39.00 -9.98 -9.74
C ARG A 7 -38.49 -10.79 -8.53
N GLY A 8 -38.94 -10.65 -7.29
CA GLY A 8 -39.99 -9.84 -6.68
C GLY A 8 -40.15 -10.34 -5.23
N ARG A 9 -40.42 -9.42 -4.31
CA ARG A 9 -40.69 -9.65 -2.88
C ARG A 9 -41.80 -10.68 -2.64
N GLY A 10 -41.63 -11.50 -1.60
CA GLY A 10 -42.71 -12.22 -0.93
C GLY A 10 -42.55 -12.10 0.59
N SER A 11 -43.45 -11.34 1.21
CA SER A 11 -43.58 -11.15 2.66
C SER A 11 -44.94 -11.70 3.09
N HIS A 12 -45.00 -12.56 4.11
CA HIS A 12 -45.90 -12.46 5.28
C HIS A 12 -45.87 -13.74 6.14
N ARG A 13 -45.80 -13.52 7.46
CA ARG A 13 -46.00 -14.42 8.63
C ARG A 13 -47.50 -14.77 8.80
N PRO A 14 -48.03 -15.57 9.78
CA PRO A 14 -47.47 -15.91 11.12
C PRO A 14 -47.82 -17.29 11.78
N GLY A 15 -47.06 -17.61 12.85
CA GLY A 15 -47.58 -18.17 14.11
C GLY A 15 -47.66 -19.69 14.28
N ASP A 16 -46.80 -20.29 15.11
CA ASP A 16 -47.17 -20.72 16.47
C ASP A 16 -45.95 -21.18 17.30
N ARG A 17 -46.19 -21.36 18.59
CA ARG A 17 -45.32 -21.08 19.75
C ARG A 17 -44.44 -22.25 20.22
N HIS A 18 -43.57 -21.88 21.18
CA HIS A 18 -42.95 -22.67 22.26
C HIS A 18 -41.46 -23.00 22.07
N GLY A 19 -40.62 -22.17 22.70
CA GLY A 19 -39.23 -22.50 23.00
C GLY A 19 -39.11 -23.33 24.28
N PRO A 20 -37.98 -24.03 24.49
CA PRO A 20 -37.67 -24.62 25.78
C PRO A 20 -36.84 -23.66 26.66
N LEU A 21 -37.20 -23.66 27.94
CA LEU A 21 -36.53 -23.00 29.05
C LEU A 21 -35.20 -23.68 29.39
N PHE A 22 -34.18 -22.86 29.64
CA PHE A 22 -32.91 -23.24 30.25
C PHE A 22 -33.11 -23.71 31.71
N PRO A 23 -32.51 -24.83 32.15
CA PRO A 23 -32.34 -25.08 33.57
C PRO A 23 -31.11 -24.33 34.09
N TRP A 24 -31.32 -23.55 35.15
CA TRP A 24 -30.30 -22.86 35.93
C TRP A 24 -29.43 -23.86 36.69
N GLY A 25 -28.10 -23.81 36.52
CA GLY A 25 -27.17 -24.61 37.30
C GLY A 25 -25.70 -24.42 36.92
N SER A 26 -24.92 -23.87 37.85
CA SER A 26 -23.46 -23.74 37.89
C SER A 26 -22.79 -22.83 36.85
N TRP A 27 -22.66 -21.57 37.23
CA TRP A 27 -21.58 -20.69 36.78
C TRP A 27 -20.23 -21.30 37.18
N ARG A 28 -19.35 -21.58 36.21
CA ARG A 28 -17.91 -21.81 36.42
C ARG A 28 -17.17 -20.90 35.44
N PRO A 29 -16.41 -19.88 35.88
CA PRO A 29 -15.44 -19.24 35.03
C PRO A 29 -14.21 -20.15 35.00
N ASN A 30 -13.83 -20.60 33.82
CA ASN A 30 -12.43 -20.86 33.55
C ASN A 30 -12.10 -19.89 32.42
N GLN A 31 -11.62 -18.68 32.75
CA GLN A 31 -10.20 -18.33 32.70
C GLN A 31 -9.52 -18.90 31.45
N GLN A 32 -9.68 -18.11 30.40
CA GLN A 32 -9.08 -18.07 29.07
C GLN A 32 -10.16 -17.30 28.28
N ASP A 33 -10.40 -16.00 28.52
CA ASP A 33 -9.48 -14.93 28.13
C ASP A 33 -8.48 -15.47 27.11
N GLU A 34 -8.97 -15.88 25.94
CA GLU A 34 -8.20 -15.77 24.71
C GLU A 34 -7.94 -14.28 24.52
N HIS A 35 -6.98 -13.77 25.31
CA HIS A 35 -6.09 -12.74 24.88
C HIS A 35 -5.52 -13.27 23.57
N VAL A 36 -6.14 -12.87 22.46
CA VAL A 36 -5.51 -12.94 21.16
C VAL A 36 -4.26 -12.10 21.36
N ASP A 37 -3.12 -12.75 21.57
CA ASP A 37 -1.84 -12.08 21.51
C ASP A 37 -1.88 -11.26 20.20
N PRO A 38 -1.66 -9.93 20.25
CA PRO A 38 -1.48 -9.19 19.01
C PRO A 38 -0.42 -9.93 18.21
N ALA A 39 -0.65 -10.07 16.89
CA ALA A 39 0.35 -10.63 16.00
C ALA A 39 1.72 -10.02 16.35
N PRO A 40 2.79 -10.81 16.44
CA PRO A 40 4.07 -10.33 16.93
C PRO A 40 4.42 -9.04 16.17
N GLU A 41 4.70 -7.98 16.92
CA GLU A 41 5.03 -6.64 16.40
C GLU A 41 6.37 -6.62 15.63
N ASP A 42 6.98 -7.78 15.48
CA ASP A 42 8.20 -8.05 14.74
C ASP A 42 7.85 -8.91 13.52
N ASP A 43 7.75 -8.30 12.33
CA ASP A 43 8.57 -8.66 11.16
C ASP A 43 8.04 -8.05 9.85
N CYS A 44 8.04 -6.72 9.75
CA CYS A 44 8.07 -6.00 8.46
C CYS A 44 8.99 -4.80 8.64
N ARG A 45 10.27 -5.05 8.95
CA ARG A 45 11.23 -3.97 9.13
C ARG A 45 11.95 -3.70 7.81
N PHE A 46 11.62 -2.56 7.24
CA PHE A 46 12.19 -1.98 6.02
C PHE A 46 11.77 -2.72 4.75
N GLN A 47 10.82 -2.09 4.05
CA GLN A 47 10.52 -2.45 2.69
C GLN A 47 11.16 -1.43 1.76
N SER A 48 12.12 -1.91 0.99
CA SER A 48 12.76 -1.16 -0.07
C SER A 48 11.87 -1.18 -1.29
N VAL A 49 11.43 0.00 -1.73
CA VAL A 49 10.77 0.16 -3.02
C VAL A 49 11.84 0.39 -4.05
N GLU A 50 11.96 -0.52 -5.00
CA GLU A 50 12.77 -0.32 -6.19
C GLU A 50 11.87 0.09 -7.35
N GLU A 51 12.07 1.30 -7.85
CA GLU A 51 11.46 1.76 -9.09
C GLU A 51 12.53 1.81 -10.19
N TRP A 52 12.34 0.99 -11.23
CA TRP A 52 13.18 1.00 -12.44
C TRP A 52 12.46 1.80 -13.52
N PHE A 53 13.02 2.92 -13.94
CA PHE A 53 12.51 3.67 -15.09
C PHE A 53 13.59 3.89 -16.14
N TRP A 54 13.15 3.80 -17.39
CA TRP A 54 13.88 4.25 -18.57
C TRP A 54 13.45 5.68 -18.84
N LEU A 55 14.41 6.60 -18.86
CA LEU A 55 14.13 7.98 -19.25
C LEU A 55 13.99 8.09 -20.75
N ILE A 56 13.18 9.06 -21.18
CA ILE A 56 13.19 9.54 -22.57
C ILE A 56 14.59 10.10 -22.85
N GLU A 57 15.19 9.71 -23.98
CA GLU A 57 16.58 10.07 -24.31
C GLU A 57 16.81 11.58 -24.21
N SER A 58 17.93 11.98 -23.58
CA SER A 58 18.44 13.36 -23.43
C SER A 58 17.77 14.27 -22.38
N GLU A 59 16.90 13.74 -21.52
CA GLU A 59 16.28 14.52 -20.43
C GLU A 59 16.92 14.27 -19.04
N GLU A 60 18.09 13.65 -18.97
CA GLU A 60 18.69 13.21 -17.69
C GLU A 60 18.99 14.37 -16.73
N ASP A 61 19.57 15.46 -17.23
CA ASP A 61 19.90 16.63 -16.40
C ASP A 61 18.63 17.31 -15.88
N GLU A 62 17.59 17.40 -16.71
CA GLU A 62 16.29 17.98 -16.34
C GLU A 62 15.57 17.10 -15.32
N PHE A 63 15.63 15.78 -15.51
CA PHE A 63 15.13 14.80 -14.56
C PHE A 63 15.82 14.93 -13.20
N GLU A 64 17.16 15.01 -13.17
CA GLU A 64 17.91 15.14 -11.91
C GLU A 64 17.56 16.44 -11.16
N ILE A 65 17.37 17.55 -11.88
CA ILE A 65 16.91 18.83 -11.32
C ILE A 65 15.48 18.70 -10.77
N ALA A 66 14.56 18.14 -11.55
CA ALA A 66 13.17 17.93 -11.13
C ALA A 66 13.09 17.00 -9.91
N PHE A 67 13.87 15.92 -9.92
CA PHE A 67 13.96 14.96 -8.83
C PHE A 67 14.52 15.61 -7.56
N ALA A 68 15.51 16.50 -7.66
CA ALA A 68 16.01 17.24 -6.50
C ALA A 68 14.89 18.06 -5.81
N GLY A 69 13.96 18.62 -6.59
CA GLY A 69 12.75 19.27 -6.08
C GLY A 69 11.75 18.29 -5.48
N ALA A 70 11.47 17.18 -6.18
CA ALA A 70 10.52 16.16 -5.76
C ALA A 70 10.99 15.35 -4.52
N ARG A 71 12.30 15.27 -4.27
CA ARG A 71 12.89 14.54 -3.13
C ARG A 71 12.28 14.96 -1.79
N GLY A 72 12.03 16.25 -1.61
CA GLY A 72 11.44 16.78 -0.38
C GLY A 72 10.03 16.23 -0.12
N ILE A 73 9.26 15.97 -1.18
CA ILE A 73 7.89 15.48 -1.09
C ILE A 73 7.88 14.09 -0.47
N ILE A 74 8.56 13.13 -1.09
CA ILE A 74 8.52 11.73 -0.66
C ILE A 74 9.24 11.51 0.69
N THR A 75 10.34 12.24 0.95
CA THR A 75 11.06 12.15 2.23
C THR A 75 10.29 12.76 3.40
N SER A 76 9.29 13.61 3.13
CA SER A 76 8.40 14.17 4.16
C SER A 76 7.26 13.24 4.57
N MET A 77 7.03 12.16 3.81
CA MET A 77 5.91 11.26 4.07
C MET A 77 6.11 10.45 5.35
N PRO A 78 5.05 10.24 6.16
CA PRO A 78 5.11 9.34 7.30
C PRO A 78 5.64 7.96 6.90
N GLY A 79 6.51 7.39 7.71
CA GLY A 79 7.11 6.08 7.45
C GLY A 79 8.30 6.09 6.48
N CYS A 80 8.60 7.19 5.79
CA CYS A 80 9.80 7.26 4.95
C CYS A 80 11.07 7.33 5.82
N ARG A 81 12.03 6.43 5.57
CA ARG A 81 13.26 6.27 6.35
C ARG A 81 14.52 6.62 5.57
N GLY A 82 14.48 6.46 4.26
CA GLY A 82 15.63 6.66 3.39
C GLY A 82 15.19 6.82 1.94
N LEU A 83 16.03 7.52 1.18
CA LEU A 83 15.87 7.66 -0.26
C LEU A 83 17.24 7.76 -0.92
N SER A 84 17.45 6.99 -1.98
CA SER A 84 18.61 7.12 -2.86
C SER A 84 18.19 7.01 -4.32
N LEU A 85 18.90 7.72 -5.18
CA LEU A 85 18.75 7.68 -6.63
C LEU A 85 20.12 7.36 -7.21
N SER A 86 20.20 6.29 -7.98
CA SER A 86 21.44 5.84 -8.63
C SER A 86 21.27 5.82 -10.15
N ARG A 87 22.28 6.29 -10.88
CA ARG A 87 22.34 6.20 -12.34
C ARG A 87 23.13 4.97 -12.75
N SER A 88 22.63 4.20 -13.73
CA SER A 88 23.37 3.06 -14.27
C SER A 88 24.62 3.53 -15.03
N ILE A 89 25.72 2.80 -14.88
CA ILE A 89 26.97 3.06 -15.60
C ILE A 89 26.87 2.52 -17.04
N GLU A 90 26.24 1.37 -17.20
CA GLU A 90 26.07 0.68 -18.48
C GLU A 90 24.96 1.30 -19.33
N SER A 91 23.98 1.95 -18.71
CA SER A 91 22.83 2.57 -19.37
C SER A 91 22.54 3.93 -18.75
N PRO A 92 23.19 5.02 -19.21
CA PRO A 92 23.09 6.33 -18.57
C PRO A 92 21.68 6.95 -18.52
N SER A 93 20.72 6.45 -19.30
CA SER A 93 19.31 6.88 -19.24
C SER A 93 18.46 6.02 -18.28
N THR A 94 19.09 5.13 -17.51
CA THR A 94 18.44 4.25 -16.53
C THR A 94 18.82 4.66 -15.13
N TYR A 95 17.79 4.78 -14.29
CA TYR A 95 17.96 5.10 -12.88
C TYR A 95 17.28 4.05 -12.01
N LEU A 96 17.89 3.81 -10.85
CA LEU A 96 17.33 3.04 -9.75
C LEU A 96 16.96 4.00 -8.64
N LEU A 97 15.66 4.12 -8.37
CA LEU A 97 15.15 4.80 -7.19
C LEU A 97 14.90 3.77 -6.08
N LEU A 98 15.60 3.93 -4.96
CA LEU A 98 15.38 3.17 -3.75
C LEU A 98 14.74 4.05 -2.70
N VAL A 99 13.56 3.66 -2.20
CA VAL A 99 12.90 4.34 -1.08
C VAL A 99 12.67 3.33 0.04
N GLU A 100 13.14 3.66 1.24
CA GLU A 100 12.98 2.82 2.42
C GLU A 100 11.77 3.29 3.21
N TRP A 101 10.83 2.37 3.42
CA TRP A 101 9.64 2.61 4.22
C TRP A 101 9.64 1.76 5.48
N GLU A 102 9.06 2.31 6.54
CA GLU A 102 8.82 1.58 7.78
C GLU A 102 7.85 0.42 7.54
N TYR A 103 6.72 0.68 6.85
CA TYR A 103 5.73 -0.33 6.47
C TYR A 103 5.36 -0.27 4.98
N LEU A 104 4.89 -1.40 4.42
CA LEU A 104 4.37 -1.47 3.04
C LEU A 104 3.26 -0.44 2.78
N ASP A 105 2.37 -0.30 3.76
CA ASP A 105 1.19 0.54 3.67
C ASP A 105 1.55 2.03 3.66
N ASP A 106 2.67 2.43 4.28
CA ASP A 106 3.15 3.82 4.23
C ASP A 106 3.44 4.24 2.79
N HIS A 107 4.00 3.32 1.98
CA HIS A 107 4.15 3.54 0.56
C HIS A 107 2.81 3.39 -0.18
N THR A 108 2.21 2.20 -0.16
CA THR A 108 1.15 1.80 -1.11
C THR A 108 -0.20 2.45 -0.84
N ILE A 109 -0.44 2.86 0.40
CA ILE A 109 -1.64 3.58 0.82
C ILE A 109 -1.26 5.02 1.15
N GLY A 110 -0.35 5.22 2.10
CA GLY A 110 0.05 6.52 2.62
C GLY A 110 0.53 7.45 1.50
N PHE A 111 1.60 7.09 0.79
CA PHE A 111 2.13 7.90 -0.29
C PHE A 111 1.26 7.82 -1.54
N ARG A 112 1.02 6.63 -2.10
CA ARG A 112 0.39 6.47 -3.44
C ARG A 112 -1.04 6.99 -3.54
N GLN A 113 -1.75 7.22 -2.42
CA GLN A 113 -3.10 7.79 -2.40
C GLN A 113 -3.14 9.24 -1.91
N SER A 114 -1.99 9.83 -1.60
CA SER A 114 -1.89 11.21 -1.09
C SER A 114 -1.97 12.29 -2.16
N GLU A 115 -2.18 13.53 -1.72
CA GLU A 115 -2.03 14.72 -2.56
C GLU A 115 -0.56 14.94 -2.97
N GLN A 116 0.38 14.63 -2.07
CA GLN A 116 1.82 14.69 -2.30
C GLN A 116 2.23 13.80 -3.48
N TYR A 117 1.63 12.62 -3.62
CA TYR A 117 1.89 11.79 -4.79
C TYR A 117 1.39 12.44 -6.08
N GLN A 118 0.29 13.20 -6.09
CA GLN A 118 -0.11 13.92 -7.31
C GLN A 118 0.93 14.97 -7.72
N GLU A 119 1.50 15.69 -6.75
CA GLU A 119 2.59 16.65 -7.01
C GLU A 119 3.84 15.93 -7.54
N TRP A 120 4.24 14.82 -6.89
CA TRP A 120 5.32 13.95 -7.36
C TRP A 120 5.11 13.51 -8.81
N ARG A 121 3.90 13.06 -9.15
CA ARG A 121 3.54 12.64 -10.51
C ARG A 121 3.68 13.77 -11.50
N THR A 122 3.16 14.95 -11.18
CA THR A 122 3.26 16.12 -12.06
C THR A 122 4.71 16.49 -12.35
N LEU A 123 5.58 16.42 -11.35
CA LEU A 123 6.99 16.73 -11.49
C LEU A 123 7.77 15.69 -12.29
N LEU A 124 7.43 14.39 -12.18
CA LEU A 124 8.32 13.33 -12.65
C LEU A 124 7.77 12.41 -13.75
N HIS A 125 6.45 12.18 -13.83
CA HIS A 125 5.92 11.11 -14.68
C HIS A 125 6.12 11.32 -16.18
N HIS A 126 6.42 12.53 -16.63
CA HIS A 126 6.64 12.82 -18.04
C HIS A 126 8.04 12.40 -18.51
N PHE A 127 8.99 12.19 -17.60
CA PHE A 127 10.36 11.81 -17.95
C PHE A 127 10.52 10.34 -18.33
N TYR A 128 9.54 9.48 -18.02
CA TYR A 128 9.65 8.04 -18.25
C TYR A 128 8.42 7.43 -18.90
N GLU A 129 8.65 6.64 -19.94
CA GLU A 129 7.65 5.80 -20.60
C GLU A 129 8.33 4.48 -21.03
N PRO A 130 7.80 3.30 -20.63
CA PRO A 130 6.57 3.05 -19.88
C PRO A 130 6.68 3.42 -18.39
N PHE A 131 5.57 3.30 -17.65
CA PHE A 131 5.59 3.41 -16.19
C PHE A 131 6.63 2.48 -15.56
N PRO A 132 7.35 2.92 -14.52
CA PRO A 132 8.34 2.10 -13.85
C PRO A 132 7.72 0.83 -13.28
N LEU A 133 8.51 -0.25 -13.34
CA LEU A 133 8.24 -1.41 -12.50
C LEU A 133 8.55 -1.04 -11.05
N VAL A 134 7.61 -1.32 -10.15
CA VAL A 134 7.72 -1.05 -8.73
C VAL A 134 7.66 -2.37 -7.99
N GLU A 135 8.72 -2.69 -7.24
CA GLU A 135 8.82 -3.90 -6.43
C GLU A 135 9.21 -3.56 -4.99
N HIS A 136 8.85 -4.44 -4.05
CA HIS A 136 9.12 -4.28 -2.62
C HIS A 136 9.97 -5.43 -2.12
N TYR A 137 11.06 -5.09 -1.44
CA TYR A 137 12.05 -6.05 -0.96
C TYR A 137 12.20 -5.95 0.55
N GLN A 138 12.39 -7.10 1.20
CA GLN A 138 12.81 -7.20 2.59
C GLN A 138 14.31 -7.50 2.62
N THR A 139 15.04 -6.84 3.53
CA THR A 139 16.45 -7.15 3.75
C THR A 139 16.57 -8.52 4.43
N VAL A 140 17.40 -9.41 3.87
CA VAL A 140 17.61 -10.78 4.39
C VAL A 140 18.94 -10.93 5.14
N LEU A 141 19.95 -10.12 4.80
CA LEU A 141 21.32 -10.20 5.32
C LEU A 141 21.92 -8.83 5.63
#